data_AF-A0A9P9D1H7-F1
#
_entry.id   AF-A0A9P9D1H7-F1
#
_cell.length_a   1.000
_cell.length_b   1.000
_cell.length_c   1.000
_cell.angle_alpha   90.00
_cell.angle_beta   90.00
_cell.angle_gamma   90.00
#
_symmetry.space_group_name_H-M   'P 1'
#
loop_
_entity.id
_entity.type
_entity.pdbx_description
1 polymer ?
#
loop_
_entity_poly.entity_id
_entity_poly.type
_entity_poly.pdbx_seq_one_letter_code
_entity_poly.pdbx_strand_id
1 'polypeptide(L)'
;MSLVRETIINLVREPSLLIVSRGAFSGLLLASLLIGAYQLFFHPLRHIPGPFWAKVTSFYFLPSTFRADRVYVLEKLHQKYGPIVRVGPNEVSLSDRKMYRPVYTSKQNFKDPRFYGAFAFLGHGNVFASTDAADHSGRRKLQAKSYSQQEIAAHASTIVEKTDVLIDRLLKSASDSPTQTADAYDLLGAWGLEIICNLLANVDMPDDPSETIHVLEALESSPPTFFANILVPWLRTFKSRTKIPGTIGHSYRAFAKWERVTIRMMKNFQNQQRSS
;
A
#
# COMPACT_ATOMS: atom_id res chain seq x y z
N MET A 1 3.61 43.94 -9.96
CA MET A 1 2.68 42.98 -9.30
C MET A 1 1.20 43.39 -9.37
N SER A 2 0.83 44.67 -9.53
CA SER A 2 -0.59 45.09 -9.65
C SER A 2 -1.22 44.75 -11.00
N LEU A 3 -0.51 44.97 -12.11
CA LEU A 3 -1.01 44.71 -13.48
C LEU A 3 -1.39 43.24 -13.72
N VAL A 4 -0.51 42.30 -13.34
CA VAL A 4 -0.81 40.85 -13.47
C VAL A 4 -2.04 40.46 -12.65
N ARG A 5 -2.20 41.04 -11.45
CA ARG A 5 -3.36 40.81 -10.59
C ARG A 5 -4.64 41.37 -11.22
N GLU A 6 -4.61 42.57 -11.79
CA GLU A 6 -5.76 43.15 -12.50
C GLU A 6 -6.12 42.39 -13.77
N THR A 7 -5.13 41.96 -14.57
CA THR A 7 -5.38 41.14 -15.76
C THR A 7 -6.02 39.80 -15.40
N ILE A 8 -5.56 39.13 -14.34
CA ILE A 8 -6.17 37.89 -13.85
C ILE A 8 -7.60 38.13 -13.33
N ILE A 9 -7.83 39.22 -12.59
CA ILE A 9 -9.16 39.55 -12.07
C ILE A 9 -10.14 39.83 -13.22
N ASN A 10 -9.72 40.59 -14.23
CA ASN A 10 -10.55 40.90 -15.40
C ASN A 10 -10.80 39.66 -16.27
N LEU A 11 -9.80 38.78 -16.42
CA LEU A 11 -9.95 37.50 -17.11
C LEU A 11 -10.94 36.58 -16.38
N VAL A 12 -10.91 36.50 -15.04
CA VAL A 12 -11.87 35.70 -14.27
C VAL A 12 -13.28 36.29 -14.28
N ARG A 13 -13.41 37.61 -14.51
CA ARG A 13 -14.70 38.33 -14.61
C ARG A 13 -15.34 38.32 -16.00
N GLU A 14 -14.67 37.77 -17.00
CA GLU A 14 -15.22 37.56 -18.34
C GLU A 14 -16.53 36.76 -18.25
N PRO A 15 -17.67 37.32 -18.70
CA PRO A 15 -18.97 36.65 -18.58
C PRO A 15 -19.02 35.32 -19.35
N SER A 16 -18.22 35.18 -20.40
CA SER A 16 -18.04 33.95 -21.16
C SER A 16 -17.44 32.81 -20.29
N LEU A 17 -16.40 33.10 -19.49
CA LEU A 17 -15.77 32.13 -18.59
C LEU A 17 -16.69 31.74 -17.42
N LEU A 18 -17.52 32.66 -16.93
CA LEU A 18 -18.53 32.36 -15.92
C LEU A 18 -19.65 31.46 -16.46
N ILE A 19 -20.09 31.66 -17.71
CA ILE A 19 -21.10 30.80 -18.34
C ILE A 19 -20.55 29.39 -18.59
N VAL A 20 -19.32 29.30 -19.13
CA VAL A 20 -18.66 28.01 -19.38
C VAL A 20 -18.43 27.23 -18.08
N SER A 21 -17.94 27.88 -17.03
CA SER A 21 -17.72 27.22 -15.73
C SER A 21 -19.03 26.76 -15.06
N ARG A 22 -20.11 27.54 -15.13
CA ARG A 22 -21.44 27.15 -14.63
C ARG A 22 -22.04 26.01 -15.44
N GLY A 23 -21.87 26.02 -16.77
CA GLY A 23 -22.29 24.94 -17.65
C GLY A 23 -21.53 23.64 -17.35
N ALA A 24 -20.21 23.72 -17.20
CA ALA A 24 -19.38 22.58 -16.82
C ALA A 24 -19.77 22.02 -15.44
N PHE A 25 -19.97 22.88 -14.44
CA PHE A 25 -20.40 22.46 -13.11
C PHE A 25 -21.77 21.78 -13.14
N SER A 26 -22.74 22.36 -13.84
CA SER A 26 -24.09 21.79 -13.99
C SER A 26 -24.06 20.45 -14.72
N GLY A 27 -23.23 20.33 -15.77
CA GLY A 27 -23.02 19.08 -16.50
C GLY A 27 -22.40 17.99 -15.63
N LEU A 28 -21.37 18.32 -14.83
CA LEU A 28 -20.75 17.38 -13.89
C LEU A 28 -21.72 16.93 -12.79
N LEU A 29 -22.54 17.85 -12.27
CA LEU A 29 -23.57 17.55 -11.29
C LEU A 29 -24.61 16.59 -11.87
N LEU A 30 -25.13 16.89 -13.07
CA LEU A 30 -26.10 16.03 -13.75
C LEU A 30 -25.52 14.64 -14.04
N ALA A 31 -24.29 14.57 -14.55
CA ALA A 31 -23.60 13.30 -14.79
C ALA A 31 -23.45 12.49 -13.51
N SER A 32 -23.06 13.14 -12.40
CA SER A 32 -22.91 12.48 -11.09
C SER A 32 -24.24 11.95 -10.56
N LEU A 33 -25.33 12.70 -10.73
CA LEU A 33 -26.69 12.27 -10.36
C LEU A 33 -27.17 11.09 -11.21
N LEU A 34 -26.95 11.13 -12.53
CA LEU A 34 -27.30 10.03 -13.44
C LEU A 34 -26.51 8.75 -13.11
N ILE A 35 -25.21 8.88 -12.85
CA ILE A 35 -24.38 7.76 -12.40
C ILE A 35 -24.90 7.22 -11.07
N GLY A 36 -25.17 8.08 -10.09
CA GLY A 36 -25.72 7.66 -8.80
C GLY A 36 -27.06 6.92 -8.93
N ALA A 37 -27.97 7.44 -9.77
CA ALA A 37 -29.25 6.80 -10.07
C ALA A 37 -29.04 5.42 -10.73
N TYR A 38 -28.14 5.32 -11.71
CA TYR A 38 -27.77 4.03 -12.31
C TYR A 38 -27.25 3.05 -11.26
N GLN A 39 -26.36 3.51 -10.38
CA GLN A 39 -25.74 2.67 -9.36
C GLN A 39 -26.73 2.08 -8.35
N LEU A 40 -27.79 2.83 -8.05
CA LEU A 40 -28.83 2.47 -7.09
C LEU A 40 -29.93 1.63 -7.73
N PHE A 41 -30.40 2.01 -8.91
CA PHE A 41 -31.61 1.43 -9.50
C PHE A 41 -31.34 0.39 -10.58
N PHE A 42 -30.25 0.49 -11.34
CA PHE A 42 -30.02 -0.35 -12.53
C PHE A 42 -28.78 -1.23 -12.44
N HIS A 43 -27.87 -0.95 -11.50
CA HIS A 43 -26.63 -1.72 -11.37
C HIS A 43 -26.87 -3.20 -11.05
N PRO A 44 -26.13 -4.14 -11.65
CA PRO A 44 -26.27 -5.57 -11.36
C PRO A 44 -26.14 -5.92 -9.88
N LEU A 45 -25.28 -5.21 -9.14
CA LEU A 45 -25.06 -5.38 -7.71
C LEU A 45 -26.05 -4.62 -6.80
N ARG A 46 -27.16 -4.08 -7.33
CA ARG A 46 -28.14 -3.30 -6.54
C ARG A 46 -28.77 -4.08 -5.38
N HIS A 47 -28.93 -5.39 -5.56
CA HIS A 47 -29.54 -6.31 -4.61
C HIS A 47 -28.64 -6.60 -3.39
N ILE A 48 -27.34 -6.32 -3.49
CA ILE A 48 -26.39 -6.55 -2.41
C ILE A 48 -26.54 -5.44 -1.36
N PRO A 49 -26.73 -5.78 -0.07
CA PRO A 49 -26.90 -4.79 0.99
C PRO A 49 -25.58 -4.04 1.27
N GLY A 50 -25.68 -2.83 1.80
CA GLY A 50 -24.52 -2.01 2.12
C GLY A 50 -24.89 -0.54 2.32
N PRO A 51 -23.96 0.28 2.84
CA PRO A 51 -24.18 1.71 3.04
C PRO A 51 -24.57 2.41 1.74
N PHE A 52 -25.50 3.36 1.82
CA PHE A 52 -25.97 4.10 0.65
C PHE A 52 -24.83 4.71 -0.16
N TRP A 53 -23.92 5.44 0.50
CA TRP A 53 -22.78 6.07 -0.15
C TRP A 53 -21.77 5.08 -0.74
N ALA A 54 -21.63 3.89 -0.14
CA ALA A 54 -20.79 2.82 -0.70
C ALA A 54 -21.34 2.29 -2.03
N LYS A 55 -22.67 2.31 -2.22
CA LYS A 55 -23.27 1.91 -3.50
C LYS A 55 -23.03 2.94 -4.61
N VAL A 56 -22.96 4.22 -4.24
CA VAL A 56 -22.88 5.35 -5.19
C VAL A 56 -21.45 5.71 -5.57
N THR A 57 -20.52 5.68 -4.60
CA THR A 57 -19.14 6.17 -4.80
C THR A 57 -18.09 5.26 -4.18
N SER A 58 -16.95 5.11 -4.87
CA SER A 58 -15.78 4.38 -4.36
C SER A 58 -15.06 5.10 -3.22
N PHE A 59 -15.38 6.38 -2.98
CA PHE A 59 -14.72 7.19 -1.94
C PHE A 59 -15.27 6.95 -0.53
N TYR A 60 -16.29 6.10 -0.36
CA TYR A 60 -16.90 5.84 0.95
C TYR A 60 -15.88 5.38 2.02
N PHE A 61 -14.92 4.52 1.64
CA PHE A 61 -13.89 4.01 2.55
C PHE A 61 -12.66 4.91 2.68
N LEU A 62 -12.62 6.04 1.97
CA LEU A 62 -11.44 6.89 1.95
C LEU A 62 -11.09 7.45 3.35
N PRO A 63 -12.05 7.98 4.13
CA PRO A 63 -11.75 8.45 5.49
C PRO A 63 -11.23 7.34 6.40
N SER A 64 -11.79 6.13 6.31
CA SER A 64 -11.32 5.00 7.12
C SER A 64 -9.97 4.44 6.69
N THR A 65 -9.62 4.61 5.41
CA THR A 65 -8.32 4.21 4.88
C THR A 65 -7.24 5.14 5.42
N PHE A 66 -7.50 6.45 5.45
CA PHE A 66 -6.57 7.43 6.02
C PHE A 66 -6.46 7.36 7.55
N ARG A 67 -7.50 6.92 8.25
CA ARG A 67 -7.46 6.68 9.71
C ARG A 67 -6.95 5.29 10.09
N ALA A 68 -6.58 4.46 9.12
CA ALA A 68 -6.16 3.07 9.32
C ALA A 68 -7.18 2.20 10.10
N ASP A 69 -8.48 2.53 10.04
CA ASP A 69 -9.56 1.82 10.77
C ASP A 69 -10.53 1.06 9.85
N ARG A 70 -10.15 0.88 8.57
CA ARG A 70 -10.98 0.21 7.54
C ARG A 70 -11.46 -1.18 7.98
N VAL A 71 -10.64 -1.95 8.70
CA VAL A 71 -11.00 -3.30 9.19
C VAL A 71 -12.18 -3.23 10.16
N TYR A 72 -12.14 -2.33 11.14
CA TYR A 72 -13.22 -2.16 12.13
C TYR A 72 -14.51 -1.63 11.50
N VAL A 73 -14.39 -0.73 10.51
CA VAL A 73 -15.56 -0.28 9.74
C VAL A 73 -16.18 -1.46 9.01
N LEU A 74 -15.36 -2.28 8.35
CA LEU A 74 -15.84 -3.42 7.58
C LEU A 74 -16.49 -4.49 8.47
N GLU A 75 -15.92 -4.76 9.64
CA GLU A 75 -16.50 -5.64 10.64
C GLU A 75 -17.91 -5.19 11.06
N LYS A 76 -18.06 -3.90 11.42
CA LYS A 76 -19.37 -3.32 11.78
C LYS A 76 -20.38 -3.43 10.64
N LEU A 77 -19.94 -3.28 9.40
CA LEU A 77 -20.81 -3.44 8.25
C LEU A 77 -21.25 -4.89 8.05
N HIS A 78 -20.36 -5.86 8.23
CA HIS A 78 -20.73 -7.27 8.17
C HIS A 78 -21.66 -7.69 9.32
N GLN A 79 -21.46 -7.14 10.52
CA GLN A 79 -22.41 -7.32 11.62
C GLN A 79 -23.80 -6.76 11.29
N LYS A 80 -23.88 -5.64 10.57
CA LYS A 80 -25.15 -4.97 10.22
C LYS A 80 -25.86 -5.56 9.01
N TYR A 81 -25.13 -5.84 7.92
CA TYR A 81 -25.69 -6.20 6.61
C TYR A 81 -25.51 -7.69 6.27
N GLY A 82 -24.76 -8.43 7.09
CA GLY A 82 -24.50 -9.86 6.90
C GLY A 82 -23.21 -10.15 6.12
N PRO A 83 -23.07 -11.39 5.60
CA PRO A 83 -21.79 -11.89 5.10
C PRO A 83 -21.33 -11.32 3.75
N ILE A 84 -22.22 -10.65 3.01
CA ILE A 84 -21.94 -10.09 1.68
C ILE A 84 -22.37 -8.62 1.71
N VAL A 85 -21.41 -7.71 1.59
CA VAL A 85 -21.66 -6.27 1.73
C VAL A 85 -21.10 -5.51 0.54
N ARG A 86 -21.91 -4.67 -0.10
CA ARG A 86 -21.47 -3.75 -1.15
C ARG A 86 -20.73 -2.58 -0.50
N VAL A 87 -19.42 -2.52 -0.75
CA VAL A 87 -18.47 -1.56 -0.16
C VAL A 87 -17.98 -0.50 -1.16
N GLY A 88 -18.32 -0.69 -2.43
CA GLY A 88 -18.12 0.26 -3.52
C GLY A 88 -19.11 -0.02 -4.66
N PRO A 89 -19.18 0.86 -5.68
CA PRO A 89 -20.09 0.66 -6.80
C PRO A 89 -19.84 -0.68 -7.52
N ASN A 90 -18.58 -1.05 -7.68
CA ASN A 90 -18.12 -2.32 -8.28
C ASN A 90 -17.35 -3.19 -7.27
N GLU A 91 -17.58 -3.02 -5.96
CA GLU A 91 -16.79 -3.68 -4.92
C GLU A 91 -17.72 -4.31 -3.88
N VAL A 92 -17.49 -5.59 -3.60
CA VAL A 92 -18.22 -6.37 -2.60
C VAL A 92 -17.20 -6.97 -1.65
N SER A 93 -17.50 -6.87 -0.36
CA SER A 93 -16.75 -7.56 0.67
C SER A 93 -17.50 -8.80 1.13
N LEU A 94 -16.75 -9.86 1.38
CA LEU A 94 -17.24 -11.20 1.68
C LEU A 94 -16.61 -11.67 2.99
N SER A 95 -17.42 -12.11 3.94
CA SER A 95 -16.96 -12.71 5.20
C SER A 95 -17.35 -14.18 5.37
N ASP A 96 -18.13 -14.75 4.43
CA ASP A 96 -18.47 -16.17 4.46
C ASP A 96 -17.29 -17.04 3.99
N ARG A 97 -16.86 -17.98 4.84
CA ARG A 97 -15.84 -18.99 4.54
C ARG A 97 -16.13 -19.77 3.26
N LYS A 98 -17.41 -20.01 2.92
CA LYS A 98 -17.81 -20.73 1.70
C LYS A 98 -17.39 -20.01 0.42
N MET A 99 -17.23 -18.67 0.48
CA MET A 99 -16.83 -17.86 -0.67
C MET A 99 -15.32 -17.88 -0.92
N TYR A 100 -14.51 -18.30 0.07
CA TYR A 100 -13.06 -18.32 -0.06
C TYR A 100 -12.59 -19.14 -1.27
N ARG A 101 -13.04 -20.39 -1.38
CA ARG A 101 -12.62 -21.27 -2.48
C ARG A 101 -13.06 -20.73 -3.86
N PRO A 102 -14.35 -20.40 -4.10
CA PRO A 102 -14.77 -19.81 -5.39
C PRO A 102 -13.98 -18.56 -5.79
N VAL A 103 -13.67 -17.68 -4.83
CA VAL A 103 -12.91 -16.45 -5.10
C VAL A 103 -11.46 -16.75 -5.49
N TYR A 104 -10.78 -17.62 -4.75
CA TYR A 104 -9.33 -17.83 -4.94
C TYR A 104 -8.98 -18.93 -5.96
N THR A 105 -9.89 -19.85 -6.29
CA THR A 105 -9.59 -20.97 -7.21
C THR A 105 -10.20 -20.82 -8.60
N SER A 106 -11.09 -19.84 -8.83
CA SER A 106 -11.67 -19.62 -10.15
C SER A 106 -10.65 -19.04 -11.12
N LYS A 107 -10.50 -19.65 -12.30
CA LYS A 107 -9.64 -19.13 -13.38
C LYS A 107 -10.18 -17.86 -14.03
N GLN A 108 -11.45 -17.53 -13.80
CA GLN A 108 -12.08 -16.32 -14.33
C GLN A 108 -11.78 -15.09 -13.47
N ASN A 109 -11.34 -15.30 -12.23
CA ASN A 109 -11.02 -14.21 -11.31
C ASN A 109 -9.59 -13.74 -11.56
N PHE A 110 -9.42 -12.42 -11.70
CA PHE A 110 -8.12 -11.80 -11.90
C PHE A 110 -7.94 -10.62 -10.96
N LYS A 111 -6.68 -10.28 -10.71
CA LYS A 111 -6.30 -9.12 -9.91
C LYS A 111 -6.56 -7.83 -10.69
N ASP A 112 -7.23 -6.86 -10.08
CA ASP A 112 -7.47 -5.56 -10.69
C ASP A 112 -6.15 -4.78 -10.91
N PRO A 113 -5.76 -4.46 -12.16
CA PRO A 113 -4.53 -3.71 -12.44
C PRO A 113 -4.49 -2.32 -11.83
N ARG A 114 -5.64 -1.69 -11.56
CA ARG A 114 -5.70 -0.36 -10.95
C ARG A 114 -5.25 -0.39 -9.49
N PHE A 115 -5.57 -1.47 -8.78
CA PHE A 115 -5.17 -1.66 -7.39
C PHE A 115 -3.75 -2.26 -7.32
N TYR A 116 -3.53 -3.40 -7.98
CA TYR A 116 -2.26 -4.12 -7.87
C TYR A 116 -1.09 -3.40 -8.57
N GLY A 117 -1.34 -2.62 -9.63
CA GLY A 117 -0.32 -1.84 -10.32
C GLY A 117 0.30 -0.73 -9.47
N ALA A 118 -0.37 -0.30 -8.38
CA ALA A 118 0.19 0.64 -7.42
C ALA A 118 1.34 0.04 -6.59
N PHE A 119 1.40 -1.30 -6.51
CA PHE A 119 2.43 -2.04 -5.78
C PHE A 119 3.60 -2.50 -6.67
N ALA A 120 3.67 -2.02 -7.91
CA ALA A 120 4.89 -2.14 -8.70
C ALA A 120 6.02 -1.36 -8.01
N PHE A 121 7.17 -2.01 -7.85
CA PHE A 121 8.31 -1.47 -7.11
C PHE A 121 9.52 -1.41 -8.02
N LEU A 122 10.31 -0.33 -7.96
CA LEU A 122 11.50 -0.10 -8.81
C LEU A 122 11.24 -0.15 -10.33
N GLY A 123 9.99 0.06 -10.77
CA GLY A 123 9.64 -0.03 -12.19
C GLY A 123 9.62 -1.46 -12.74
N HIS A 124 9.72 -2.48 -11.88
CA HIS A 124 9.64 -3.88 -12.26
C HIS A 124 8.36 -4.52 -11.72
N GLY A 125 7.82 -5.48 -12.47
CA GLY A 125 6.77 -6.38 -11.98
C GLY A 125 7.30 -7.26 -10.85
N ASN A 126 6.42 -7.64 -9.93
CA ASN A 126 6.71 -8.55 -8.82
C ASN A 126 5.52 -9.50 -8.62
N VAL A 127 5.74 -10.66 -7.99
CA VAL A 127 4.72 -11.71 -7.80
C VAL A 127 3.44 -11.15 -7.16
N PHE A 128 3.57 -10.20 -6.23
CA PHE A 128 2.42 -9.60 -5.57
C PHE A 128 1.57 -8.75 -6.54
N ALA A 129 2.20 -7.88 -7.32
CA ALA A 129 1.58 -6.94 -8.26
C ALA A 129 1.21 -7.55 -9.62
N SER A 130 1.73 -8.73 -9.98
CA SER A 130 1.43 -9.41 -11.25
C SER A 130 -0.06 -9.69 -11.40
N THR A 131 -0.68 -9.11 -12.43
CA THR A 131 -2.09 -9.33 -12.79
C THR A 131 -2.28 -10.36 -13.90
N ASP A 132 -1.25 -10.62 -14.70
CA ASP A 132 -1.23 -11.70 -15.67
C ASP A 132 -0.92 -13.03 -14.97
N ALA A 133 -1.73 -14.05 -15.26
CA ALA A 133 -1.64 -15.35 -14.60
C ALA A 133 -0.37 -16.12 -15.00
N ALA A 134 0.09 -15.98 -16.24
CA ALA A 134 1.28 -16.67 -16.74
C ALA A 134 2.55 -16.05 -16.15
N ASP A 135 2.68 -14.71 -16.15
CA ASP A 135 3.76 -13.97 -15.49
C ASP A 135 3.80 -14.30 -13.98
N HIS A 136 2.65 -14.25 -13.31
CA HIS A 136 2.56 -14.61 -11.89
C HIS A 136 3.05 -16.04 -11.64
N SER A 137 2.57 -17.01 -12.42
CA SER A 137 2.96 -18.41 -12.30
C SER A 137 4.45 -18.63 -12.54
N GLY A 138 5.00 -18.00 -13.59
CA GLY A 138 6.43 -18.08 -13.91
C GLY A 138 7.31 -17.54 -12.79
N ARG A 139 6.99 -16.34 -12.27
CA ARG A 139 7.72 -15.73 -11.16
C ARG A 139 7.58 -16.53 -9.86
N ARG A 140 6.38 -17.04 -9.56
CA ARG A 140 6.17 -17.87 -8.37
C ARG A 140 6.99 -19.17 -8.43
N LYS A 141 7.12 -19.78 -9.62
CA LYS A 141 7.96 -20.96 -9.82
C LYS A 141 9.43 -20.67 -9.50
N LEU A 142 9.96 -19.52 -9.93
CA LEU A 142 11.32 -19.10 -9.62
C LEU A 142 11.52 -18.90 -8.10
N GLN A 143 10.54 -18.31 -7.42
CA GLN A 143 10.61 -18.06 -5.98
C GLN A 143 10.39 -19.31 -5.12
N ALA A 144 9.76 -20.36 -5.65
CA ALA A 144 9.37 -21.54 -4.88
C ALA A 144 10.57 -22.27 -4.24
N LYS A 145 11.75 -22.24 -4.88
CA LYS A 145 12.96 -22.88 -4.35
C LYS A 145 13.32 -22.34 -2.97
N SER A 146 13.32 -21.02 -2.80
CA SER A 146 13.64 -20.34 -1.53
C SER A 146 12.67 -20.66 -0.38
N TYR A 147 11.51 -21.27 -0.67
CA TYR A 147 10.55 -21.73 0.32
C TYR A 147 10.54 -23.26 0.49
N SER A 148 11.50 -23.97 -0.10
CA SER A 148 11.61 -25.42 0.10
C SER A 148 12.05 -25.74 1.53
N GLN A 149 11.66 -26.92 2.02
CA GLN A 149 12.05 -27.38 3.36
C GLN A 149 13.57 -27.41 3.55
N GLN A 150 14.32 -27.73 2.49
CA GLN A 150 15.78 -27.75 2.50
C GLN A 150 16.36 -26.34 2.70
N GLU A 151 15.91 -25.34 1.94
CA GLU A 151 16.36 -23.96 2.11
C GLU A 151 15.97 -23.40 3.50
N ILE A 152 14.76 -23.71 3.98
CA ILE A 152 14.33 -23.31 5.33
C ILE A 152 15.26 -23.91 6.39
N ALA A 153 15.59 -25.21 6.28
CA ALA A 153 16.49 -25.87 7.22
C ALA A 153 17.92 -25.31 7.15
N ALA A 154 18.41 -24.96 5.96
CA ALA A 154 19.73 -24.37 5.76
C ALA A 154 19.89 -23.00 6.43
N HIS A 155 18.78 -22.27 6.62
CA HIS A 155 18.77 -20.94 7.21
C HIS A 155 18.38 -20.91 8.70
N ALA A 156 18.08 -22.06 9.31
CA ALA A 156 17.65 -22.14 10.70
C ALA A 156 18.70 -21.57 11.67
N SER A 157 19.99 -21.85 11.44
CA SER A 157 21.08 -21.35 12.30
C SER A 157 21.17 -19.82 12.28
N THR A 158 21.02 -19.20 11.11
CA THR A 158 21.02 -17.74 10.97
C THR A 158 19.86 -17.10 11.74
N ILE A 159 18.68 -17.71 11.70
CA ILE A 159 17.52 -17.22 12.47
C ILE A 159 17.80 -17.30 13.97
N VAL A 160 18.40 -18.40 14.44
CA VAL A 160 18.79 -18.57 15.85
C VAL A 160 19.81 -17.50 16.26
N GLU A 161 20.87 -17.31 15.48
CA GLU A 161 21.90 -16.29 15.73
C GLU A 161 21.31 -14.88 15.86
N LYS A 162 20.44 -14.47 14.91
CA LYS A 162 19.78 -13.15 14.99
C LYS A 162 18.80 -13.08 16.17
N THR A 163 18.23 -14.21 16.60
CA THR A 163 17.36 -14.27 17.78
C THR A 163 18.16 -14.07 19.07
N ASP A 164 19.37 -14.63 19.17
CA ASP A 164 20.25 -14.40 20.31
C ASP A 164 20.60 -12.89 20.42
N VAL A 165 20.93 -12.24 19.30
CA VAL A 165 21.16 -10.79 19.25
C VAL A 165 19.93 -9.99 19.70
N LEU A 166 18.72 -10.40 19.30
CA LEU A 166 17.47 -9.79 19.77
C LEU A 166 17.31 -9.92 21.29
N ILE A 167 17.57 -11.11 21.85
CA ILE A 167 17.47 -11.36 23.29
C ILE A 167 18.46 -10.47 24.06
N ASP A 168 19.70 -10.39 23.61
CA ASP A 168 20.72 -9.53 24.23
C ASP A 168 20.30 -8.05 24.21
N ARG A 169 19.77 -7.57 23.09
CA ARG A 169 19.24 -6.20 22.97
C ARG A 169 18.06 -5.95 23.91
N LEU A 170 17.14 -6.89 24.04
CA LEU A 170 16.00 -6.80 24.97
C LEU A 170 16.45 -6.77 26.43
N LEU A 171 17.36 -7.67 26.82
CA LEU A 171 17.91 -7.73 28.18
C LEU A 171 18.67 -6.46 28.55
N LYS A 172 19.48 -5.94 27.61
CA LYS A 172 20.18 -4.67 27.78
C LYS A 172 19.21 -3.51 27.93
N SER A 173 18.23 -3.39 27.04
CA SER A 173 17.21 -2.32 27.09
C SER A 173 16.41 -2.35 28.39
N ALA A 174 16.06 -3.54 28.89
CA ALA A 174 15.39 -3.69 30.17
C ALA A 174 16.30 -3.27 31.34
N SER A 175 17.57 -3.68 31.32
CA SER A 175 18.54 -3.33 32.37
C SER A 175 18.83 -1.83 32.46
N ASP A 176 18.86 -1.15 31.31
CA ASP A 176 19.08 0.30 31.22
C ASP A 176 17.82 1.11 31.61
N SER A 177 16.65 0.46 31.71
CA SER A 177 15.37 1.10 32.01
C SER A 177 15.08 1.16 33.52
N PRO A 178 14.60 2.30 34.06
CA PRO A 178 14.22 2.42 35.47
C PRO A 178 13.14 1.42 35.92
N THR A 179 12.31 0.96 34.99
CA THR A 179 11.21 0.03 35.25
C THR A 179 11.58 -1.44 35.03
N GLN A 180 12.82 -1.73 34.63
CA GLN A 180 13.27 -3.08 34.23
C GLN A 180 12.43 -3.69 33.09
N THR A 181 11.91 -2.85 32.20
CA THR A 181 11.10 -3.26 31.05
C THR A 181 11.71 -2.76 29.74
N ALA A 182 11.60 -3.56 28.68
CA ALA A 182 11.99 -3.17 27.33
C ALA A 182 10.76 -3.05 26.41
N ASP A 183 10.80 -2.09 25.48
CA ASP A 183 9.86 -2.06 24.37
C ASP A 183 10.31 -3.03 23.28
N ALA A 184 9.54 -4.10 23.08
CA ALA A 184 9.88 -5.14 22.13
C ALA A 184 9.45 -4.78 20.69
N TYR A 185 8.61 -3.77 20.47
CA TYR A 185 8.01 -3.51 19.16
C TYR A 185 9.06 -3.21 18.09
N ASP A 186 9.89 -2.20 18.32
CA ASP A 186 10.92 -1.79 17.36
C ASP A 186 12.02 -2.85 17.20
N LEU A 187 12.38 -3.52 18.29
CA LEU A 187 13.40 -4.57 18.30
C LEU A 187 12.95 -5.82 17.53
N LEU A 188 11.69 -6.24 17.67
CA LEU A 188 11.11 -7.33 16.89
C LEU A 188 11.00 -6.96 15.41
N GLY A 189 10.61 -5.71 15.12
CA GLY A 189 10.58 -5.18 13.76
C GLY A 189 11.96 -5.20 13.11
N ALA A 190 12.99 -4.74 13.83
CA ALA A 190 14.37 -4.78 13.39
C ALA A 190 14.84 -6.21 13.15
N TRP A 191 14.64 -7.12 14.10
CA TRP A 191 14.96 -8.55 13.98
C TRP A 191 14.35 -9.18 12.72
N GLY A 192 13.07 -8.92 12.46
CA GLY A 192 12.40 -9.43 11.27
C GLY A 192 13.01 -8.88 9.97
N LEU A 193 13.33 -7.59 9.93
CA LEU A 193 13.96 -6.97 8.77
C LEU A 193 15.39 -7.48 8.55
N GLU A 194 16.17 -7.66 9.60
CA GLU A 194 17.53 -8.21 9.56
C GLU A 194 17.56 -9.62 8.97
N ILE A 195 16.67 -10.50 9.44
CA ILE A 195 16.53 -11.85 8.87
C ILE A 195 16.17 -11.77 7.39
N ILE A 196 15.16 -10.96 7.02
CA ILE A 196 14.74 -10.83 5.62
C ILE A 196 15.90 -10.34 4.74
N CYS A 197 16.63 -9.32 5.18
CA CYS A 197 17.78 -8.77 4.44
C CYS A 197 18.93 -9.78 4.31
N ASN A 198 19.23 -10.53 5.37
CA ASN A 198 20.26 -11.56 5.33
C ASN A 198 19.85 -12.71 4.40
N LEU A 199 18.64 -13.26 4.54
CA LEU A 199 18.17 -14.38 3.73
C LEU A 199 18.00 -14.03 2.25
N LEU A 200 17.58 -12.81 1.92
CA LEU A 200 17.34 -12.40 0.53
C LEU A 200 18.61 -11.96 -0.20
N ALA A 201 19.55 -11.33 0.50
CA ALA A 201 20.64 -10.61 -0.14
C ALA A 201 22.01 -10.86 0.51
N ASN A 202 22.10 -11.75 1.50
CA ASN A 202 23.29 -11.96 2.33
C ASN A 202 23.84 -10.62 2.87
N VAL A 203 22.92 -9.73 3.26
CA VAL A 203 23.24 -8.41 3.83
C VAL A 203 23.05 -8.48 5.33
N ASP A 204 24.15 -8.34 6.06
CA ASP A 204 24.09 -8.03 7.49
C ASP A 204 23.84 -6.54 7.67
N MET A 205 22.75 -6.24 8.38
CA MET A 205 22.49 -4.90 8.87
C MET A 205 23.45 -4.59 10.03
N PRO A 206 23.69 -3.30 10.33
CA PRO A 206 24.55 -2.90 11.44
C PRO A 206 24.10 -3.48 12.78
N ASP A 207 25.07 -3.72 13.68
CA ASP A 207 24.80 -4.20 15.04
C ASP A 207 24.00 -3.20 15.88
N ASP A 208 24.08 -1.91 15.57
CA ASP A 208 23.19 -0.90 16.13
C ASP A 208 21.81 -1.00 15.46
N PRO A 209 20.75 -1.37 16.20
CA PRO A 209 19.41 -1.50 15.63
C PRO A 209 18.84 -0.16 15.15
N SER A 210 19.40 0.99 15.56
CA SER A 210 18.88 2.32 15.19
C SER A 210 18.79 2.51 13.68
N GLU A 211 19.79 2.06 12.92
CA GLU A 211 19.77 2.16 11.45
C GLU A 211 18.69 1.25 10.84
N THR A 212 18.57 0.01 11.33
CA THR A 212 17.53 -0.94 10.90
C THR A 212 16.14 -0.38 11.20
N ILE A 213 15.92 0.15 12.41
CA ILE A 213 14.67 0.79 12.81
C ILE A 213 14.37 1.97 11.90
N HIS A 214 15.34 2.80 11.59
CA HIS A 214 15.17 3.91 10.66
C HIS A 214 14.84 3.50 9.22
N VAL A 215 15.22 2.30 8.79
CA VAL A 215 14.79 1.71 7.52
C VAL A 215 13.37 1.17 7.63
N LEU A 216 13.04 0.51 8.75
CA LEU A 216 11.71 0.01 9.05
C LEU A 216 10.68 1.15 9.12
N GLU A 217 10.95 2.22 9.85
CA GLU A 217 10.12 3.43 9.92
C GLU A 217 9.85 4.01 8.52
N ALA A 218 10.86 3.98 7.64
CA ALA A 218 10.72 4.46 6.27
C ALA A 218 9.82 3.55 5.42
N LEU A 219 9.88 2.24 5.64
CA LEU A 219 8.98 1.27 5.04
C LEU A 219 7.53 1.47 5.56
N GLU A 220 7.34 1.56 6.87
CA GLU A 220 6.04 1.71 7.53
C GLU A 220 5.35 3.04 7.25
N SER A 221 6.13 4.10 7.02
CA SER A 221 5.60 5.44 6.67
C SER A 221 5.23 5.58 5.20
N SER A 222 5.60 4.61 4.36
CA SER A 222 5.40 4.64 2.90
C SER A 222 3.98 4.29 2.38
N PRO A 223 3.13 3.49 3.06
CA PRO A 223 1.84 3.04 2.52
C PRO A 223 0.87 4.13 2.04
N PRO A 224 0.78 5.32 2.68
CA PRO A 224 -0.06 6.41 2.17
C PRO A 224 0.27 6.81 0.73
N THR A 225 1.50 6.59 0.26
CA THR A 225 1.87 6.84 -1.15
C THR A 225 1.13 5.93 -2.12
N PHE A 226 0.89 4.67 -1.76
CA PHE A 226 0.16 3.73 -2.62
C PHE A 226 -1.28 4.19 -2.82
N PHE A 227 -1.96 4.59 -1.73
CA PHE A 227 -3.31 5.13 -1.81
C PHE A 227 -3.36 6.45 -2.59
N ALA A 228 -2.41 7.35 -2.36
CA ALA A 228 -2.30 8.59 -3.14
C ALA A 228 -2.13 8.30 -4.64
N ASN A 229 -1.30 7.31 -4.99
CA ASN A 229 -1.08 6.90 -6.38
C ASN A 229 -2.31 6.21 -7.00
N ILE A 230 -3.12 5.47 -6.22
CA ILE A 230 -4.39 4.90 -6.71
C ILE A 230 -5.38 6.01 -7.04
N LEU A 231 -5.50 7.01 -6.18
CA LEU A 231 -6.42 8.14 -6.36
C LEU A 231 -5.95 9.08 -7.47
N VAL A 232 -4.64 9.28 -7.57
CA VAL A 232 -4.02 10.25 -8.47
C VAL A 232 -2.83 9.59 -9.19
N PRO A 233 -3.08 8.79 -10.25
CA PRO A 233 -2.05 7.97 -10.90
C PRO A 233 -0.83 8.74 -11.42
N TRP A 234 -0.98 10.00 -11.80
CA TRP A 234 0.13 10.84 -12.29
C TRP A 234 1.11 11.25 -11.18
N LEU A 235 0.73 11.18 -9.89
CA LEU A 235 1.67 11.40 -8.79
C LEU A 235 2.80 10.36 -8.77
N ARG A 236 2.53 9.15 -9.29
CA ARG A 236 3.53 8.08 -9.40
C ARG A 236 4.71 8.51 -10.29
N THR A 237 4.43 9.22 -11.38
CA THR A 237 5.43 9.64 -12.39
C THR A 237 5.98 11.05 -12.13
N PHE A 238 5.41 11.78 -11.16
CA PHE A 238 5.81 13.14 -10.86
C PHE A 238 7.18 13.21 -10.18
N LYS A 239 8.17 13.78 -10.89
CA LYS A 239 9.59 13.84 -10.45
C LYS A 239 9.79 14.58 -9.12
N SER A 240 8.91 15.51 -8.76
CA SER A 240 9.03 16.33 -7.54
C SER A 240 8.11 15.89 -6.40
N ARG A 241 7.62 14.63 -6.41
CA ARG A 241 6.71 14.11 -5.37
C ARG A 241 7.24 14.20 -3.94
N THR A 242 8.57 14.16 -3.76
CA THR A 242 9.23 14.32 -2.46
C THR A 242 9.19 15.76 -1.91
N LYS A 243 8.88 16.75 -2.75
CA LYS A 243 8.73 18.16 -2.39
C LYS A 243 7.31 18.52 -1.95
N ILE A 244 6.36 17.59 -2.03
CA ILE A 244 4.99 17.80 -1.56
C ILE A 244 5.07 18.10 -0.04
N PRO A 245 4.37 19.14 0.47
CA PRO A 245 4.32 19.41 1.90
C PRO A 245 3.37 18.45 2.63
N GLY A 246 3.49 18.38 3.95
CA GLY A 246 2.60 17.57 4.80
C GLY A 246 2.89 16.07 4.80
N THR A 247 1.91 15.30 5.27
CA THR A 247 2.03 13.86 5.55
C THR A 247 2.29 13.04 4.30
N ILE A 248 1.58 13.32 3.21
CA ILE A 248 1.77 12.65 1.91
C ILE A 248 3.21 12.85 1.40
N GLY A 249 3.74 14.06 1.53
CA GLY A 249 5.12 14.36 1.19
C GLY A 249 6.15 13.61 2.04
N HIS A 250 5.89 13.48 3.35
CA HIS A 250 6.70 12.69 4.24
C HIS A 250 6.72 11.22 3.79
N SER A 251 5.56 10.64 3.49
CA SER A 251 5.46 9.26 2.97
C SER A 251 6.22 9.08 1.64
N TYR A 252 6.22 10.07 0.74
CA TYR A 252 7.04 10.00 -0.48
C TYR A 252 8.55 10.07 -0.21
N ARG A 253 8.98 10.85 0.79
CA ARG A 253 10.40 10.87 1.23
C ARG A 253 10.81 9.56 1.89
N ALA A 254 9.95 9.00 2.73
CA ALA A 254 10.12 7.69 3.36
C ALA A 254 10.24 6.59 2.29
N PHE A 255 9.32 6.56 1.33
CA PHE A 255 9.38 5.65 0.18
C PHE A 255 10.69 5.80 -0.61
N ALA A 256 11.15 7.04 -0.87
CA ALA A 256 12.41 7.29 -1.58
C ALA A 256 13.65 6.86 -0.76
N LYS A 257 13.59 6.87 0.58
CA LYS A 257 14.64 6.32 1.43
C LYS A 257 14.67 4.79 1.31
N TRP A 258 13.52 4.14 1.47
CA TRP A 258 13.35 2.70 1.29
C TRP A 258 13.82 2.21 -0.09
N GLU A 259 13.46 2.93 -1.15
CA GLU A 259 13.86 2.65 -2.53
C GLU A 259 15.39 2.67 -2.69
N ARG A 260 16.07 3.69 -2.15
CA ARG A 260 17.54 3.81 -2.22
C ARG A 260 18.25 2.69 -1.47
N VAL A 261 17.76 2.33 -0.27
CA VAL A 261 18.33 1.24 0.53
C VAL A 261 18.21 -0.07 -0.23
N THR A 262 17.03 -0.37 -0.78
CA THR A 262 16.80 -1.61 -1.53
C THR A 262 17.68 -1.71 -2.78
N ILE A 263 17.80 -0.63 -3.56
CA ILE A 263 18.68 -0.61 -4.75
C ILE A 263 20.14 -0.87 -4.36
N ARG A 264 20.61 -0.26 -3.26
CA ARG A 264 21.99 -0.46 -2.78
C ARG A 264 22.23 -1.91 -2.40
N MET A 265 21.33 -2.52 -1.63
CA MET A 265 21.41 -3.93 -1.22
C MET A 265 21.48 -4.85 -2.44
N MET A 266 20.59 -4.67 -3.41
CA MET A 266 20.56 -5.52 -4.62
C MET A 266 21.82 -5.36 -5.49
N LYS A 267 22.35 -4.14 -5.64
CA LYS A 267 23.59 -3.91 -6.37
C LYS A 267 24.78 -4.59 -5.71
N ASN A 268 24.89 -4.48 -4.37
CA ASN A 268 25.97 -5.12 -3.62
C ASN A 268 25.91 -6.65 -3.77
N PHE A 269 24.72 -7.23 -3.62
CA PHE A 269 24.51 -8.66 -3.82
C PHE A 269 24.89 -9.12 -5.24
N GLN A 270 24.45 -8.40 -6.28
CA GLN A 270 24.80 -8.71 -7.66
C GLN A 270 26.30 -8.64 -7.92
N ASN A 271 27.00 -7.70 -7.28
CA ASN A 271 28.45 -7.58 -7.40
C ASN A 271 29.17 -8.75 -6.73
N GLN A 272 28.73 -9.18 -5.54
CA GLN A 272 29.29 -10.35 -4.85
C GLN A 272 29.15 -11.63 -5.68
N GLN A 273 27.98 -11.85 -6.29
CA GLN A 273 27.71 -13.00 -7.17
C GLN A 273 28.54 -13.00 -8.45
N ARG A 274 29.03 -11.84 -8.90
CA ARG A 274 29.91 -11.73 -10.08
C ARG A 274 31.38 -11.97 -9.73
N SER A 275 31.76 -11.79 -8.47
CA SER A 275 33.13 -11.99 -7.99
C SER A 275 33.42 -13.40 -7.47
N SER A 276 32.37 -14.21 -7.24
CA SER A 276 32.43 -15.63 -6.85
C SER A 276 32.34 -16.55 -8.06
#